data_AF-A0A2M7Y642-F1
#
_entry.id   AF-A0A2M7Y642-F1
#
_cell.length_a   1.000
_cell.length_b   1.000
_cell.length_c   1.000
_cell.angle_alpha   90.00
_cell.angle_beta   90.00
_cell.angle_gamma   90.00
#
_symmetry.space_group_name_H-M   'P 1'
#
loop_
_entity.id
_entity.type
_entity.pdbx_description
1 polymer ?
#
loop_
_entity_poly.entity_id
_entity_poly.type
_entity_poly.pdbx_seq_one_letter_code
_entity_poly.pdbx_strand_id
1 'polypeptide(L)'
;MTSESQIPDPLEFMKGLWSAMGVPMPGMVTPTLDVAELDKRITDLRAVEGWLKTNLGMLQMSIQALEMQRNTLAAMKAMGETGGAKPGTQPWPWPLLQPTPPAAPGGNAARSGKKPAGK
;
A
#
# COMPACT_ATOMS: atom_id res chain seq x y z
N MET A 1 47.89 -37.62 -6.83
CA MET A 1 47.02 -37.36 -5.66
C MET A 1 46.43 -35.98 -5.85
N THR A 2 45.36 -35.88 -6.63
CA THR A 2 44.64 -34.61 -6.84
C THR A 2 43.79 -34.36 -5.61
N SER A 3 44.12 -33.31 -4.87
CA SER A 3 43.33 -32.85 -3.73
C SER A 3 41.92 -32.52 -4.22
N GLU A 4 40.95 -33.34 -3.80
CA GLU A 4 39.52 -33.08 -3.88
C GLU A 4 39.28 -31.72 -3.22
N SER A 5 38.90 -30.72 -4.01
CA SER A 5 38.45 -29.42 -3.50
C SER A 5 37.14 -29.64 -2.77
N GLN A 6 37.25 -29.99 -1.50
CA GLN A 6 36.14 -30.22 -0.58
C GLN A 6 35.39 -28.89 -0.43
N ILE A 7 34.35 -28.72 -1.25
CA ILE A 7 33.40 -27.63 -1.11
C ILE A 7 32.86 -27.74 0.32
N PRO A 8 33.09 -26.74 1.20
CA PRO A 8 32.67 -26.84 2.59
C PRO A 8 31.16 -27.09 2.62
N ASP A 9 30.77 -28.15 3.34
CA ASP A 9 29.38 -28.61 3.42
C ASP A 9 28.47 -27.44 3.83
N PRO A 10 27.41 -27.11 3.07
CA PRO A 10 26.51 -26.00 3.38
C PRO A 10 25.92 -26.07 4.81
N LEU A 11 25.87 -27.27 5.40
CA LEU A 11 25.48 -27.47 6.79
C LEU A 11 26.51 -26.92 7.79
N GLU A 12 27.81 -27.03 7.50
CA GLU A 12 28.88 -26.46 8.34
C GLU A 12 28.94 -24.93 8.23
N PHE A 13 28.63 -24.37 7.06
CA PHE A 13 28.45 -22.92 6.91
C PHE A 13 27.29 -22.39 7.77
N MET A 14 26.13 -23.05 7.69
CA MET A 14 24.95 -22.69 8.48
C MET A 14 25.21 -22.84 9.99
N LYS A 15 25.87 -23.92 10.40
CA LYS A 15 26.30 -24.15 11.77
C LYS A 15 27.33 -23.11 12.24
N GLY A 16 28.24 -22.69 11.37
CA GLY A 16 29.18 -21.61 11.63
C GLY A 16 28.47 -20.28 11.91
N LEU A 17 27.46 -19.94 11.10
CA LEU A 17 26.64 -18.74 11.30
C LEU A 17 25.84 -18.81 12.62
N TRP A 18 25.22 -19.95 12.90
CA TRP A 18 24.41 -20.14 14.11
C TRP A 18 25.26 -20.09 15.38
N SER A 19 26.46 -20.68 15.33
CA SER A 19 27.46 -20.62 16.39
C SER A 19 28.01 -19.20 16.58
N ALA A 20 28.29 -18.48 15.49
CA ALA A 20 28.77 -17.09 15.54
C ALA A 20 27.73 -16.12 16.09
N MET A 21 26.44 -16.42 15.91
CA MET A 21 25.32 -15.68 16.51
C MET A 21 25.09 -15.99 18.00
N GLY A 22 25.90 -16.88 18.60
CA GLY A 22 25.78 -17.26 20.00
C GLY A 22 24.46 -17.97 20.33
N VAL A 23 23.79 -18.55 19.31
CA VAL A 23 22.54 -19.27 19.52
C VAL A 23 22.90 -20.71 19.92
N PRO A 24 22.64 -21.10 21.16
CA PRO A 24 23.10 -22.38 21.69
C PRO A 24 22.42 -23.55 20.99
N MET A 25 23.21 -24.58 20.70
CA MET A 25 22.73 -25.83 20.12
C MET A 25 21.71 -26.51 21.06
N PRO A 26 20.65 -27.15 20.52
CA PRO A 26 19.66 -27.86 21.33
C PRO A 26 20.36 -28.89 22.21
N GLY A 27 20.36 -28.66 23.53
CA GLY A 27 21.05 -29.49 24.51
C GLY A 27 22.03 -28.76 25.44
N MET A 28 22.44 -27.52 25.16
CA MET A 28 23.22 -26.70 26.10
C MET A 28 22.85 -25.23 26.05
N VAL A 29 21.77 -24.87 26.76
CA VAL A 29 21.70 -23.69 27.62
C VAL A 29 20.56 -23.93 28.59
N THR A 30 20.79 -23.64 29.86
CA THR A 30 19.72 -23.09 30.68
C THR A 30 19.64 -21.61 30.30
N PRO A 31 18.63 -21.16 29.53
CA PRO A 31 18.41 -19.73 29.37
C PRO A 31 18.21 -19.18 30.77
N THR A 32 18.93 -18.11 31.11
CA THR A 32 18.68 -17.37 32.33
C THR A 32 17.20 -16.98 32.33
N LEU A 33 16.40 -17.63 33.17
CA LEU A 33 14.96 -17.43 33.37
C LEU A 33 14.68 -16.10 34.10
N ASP A 34 15.40 -15.04 33.72
CA ASP A 34 15.13 -13.71 34.24
C ASP A 34 13.98 -13.12 33.42
N VAL A 35 12.80 -13.14 34.03
CA VAL A 35 11.57 -12.60 33.45
C VAL A 35 11.74 -11.11 33.10
N ALA A 36 12.54 -10.36 33.85
CA ALA A 36 12.77 -8.94 33.57
C ALA A 36 13.56 -8.72 32.25
N GLU A 37 14.53 -9.58 31.97
CA GLU A 37 15.26 -9.56 30.69
C GLU A 37 14.35 -10.01 29.53
N LEU A 38 13.47 -10.99 29.76
CA LEU A 38 12.46 -11.38 28.78
C LEU A 38 11.50 -10.21 28.47
N ASP A 39 11.01 -9.50 29.48
CA ASP A 39 10.12 -8.34 29.31
C ASP A 39 10.80 -7.21 28.55
N LYS A 40 12.09 -6.97 28.81
CA LYS A 40 12.89 -6.00 28.07
C LYS A 40 13.02 -6.40 26.60
N ARG A 41 13.40 -7.65 26.32
CA ARG A 41 13.50 -8.17 24.94
C ARG A 41 12.16 -8.13 24.21
N ILE A 42 11.07 -8.45 24.89
CA ILE A 42 9.72 -8.33 24.33
C ILE A 42 9.46 -6.87 23.96
N THR A 43 9.75 -5.92 24.85
CA THR A 43 9.54 -4.48 24.58
C THR A 43 10.36 -3.99 23.39
N ASP A 44 11.64 -4.35 23.34
CA ASP A 44 12.53 -3.96 22.24
C ASP A 44 12.05 -4.56 20.90
N LEU A 45 11.67 -5.85 20.89
CA LEU A 45 11.15 -6.50 19.69
C LEU A 45 9.79 -5.94 19.26
N ARG A 46 8.94 -5.48 20.19
CA ARG A 46 7.69 -4.76 19.86
C ARG A 46 7.96 -3.41 19.21
N ALA A 47 8.98 -2.69 19.65
CA ALA A 47 9.39 -1.44 19.01
C ALA A 47 9.88 -1.71 17.58
N VAL A 48 10.70 -2.75 17.38
CA VAL A 48 11.13 -3.19 16.04
C VAL A 48 9.94 -3.59 15.17
N GLU A 49 8.99 -4.36 15.71
CA GLU A 49 7.75 -4.74 15.02
C GLU A 49 6.98 -3.49 14.56
N GLY A 50 6.85 -2.48 15.43
CA GLY A 50 6.21 -1.21 15.10
C GLY A 50 6.89 -0.48 13.94
N TRP A 51 8.22 -0.40 13.96
CA TRP A 51 8.99 0.26 12.89
C TRP A 51 8.88 -0.48 11.55
N LEU A 52 8.90 -1.82 11.58
CA LEU A 52 8.73 -2.65 10.38
C LEU A 52 7.32 -2.50 9.79
N LYS A 53 6.28 -2.41 10.63
CA LYS A 53 4.90 -2.12 10.16
C LYS A 53 4.80 -0.75 9.49
N THR A 54 5.46 0.27 10.04
CA THR A 54 5.53 1.59 9.41
C THR A 54 6.22 1.55 8.05
N ASN A 55 7.35 0.83 7.93
CA ASN A 55 8.02 0.62 6.64
C ASN A 55 7.13 -0.08 5.63
N LEU A 56 6.45 -1.15 6.06
CA LEU A 56 5.52 -1.88 5.20
C LEU A 56 4.38 -0.97 4.73
N GLY A 57 3.81 -0.16 5.61
CA GLY A 57 2.75 0.79 5.25
C GLY A 57 3.21 1.82 4.22
N MET A 58 4.40 2.39 4.39
CA MET A 58 4.97 3.34 3.42
C MET A 58 5.23 2.71 2.05
N LEU A 59 5.71 1.47 2.03
CA LEU A 59 5.93 0.72 0.80
C LEU A 59 4.61 0.41 0.08
N GLN A 60 3.58 -0.03 0.81
CA GLN A 60 2.24 -0.26 0.25
C GLN A 60 1.64 1.02 -0.33
N MET A 61 1.77 2.16 0.34
CA MET A 61 1.32 3.45 -0.18
C MET A 61 2.07 3.86 -1.47
N SER A 62 3.39 3.63 -1.51
CA SER A 62 4.20 3.91 -2.71
C SER A 62 3.78 3.05 -3.90
N ILE A 63 3.46 1.77 -3.67
CA ILE A 63 2.95 0.87 -4.70
C ILE A 63 1.61 1.41 -5.25
N GLN A 64 0.66 1.74 -4.37
CA GLN A 64 -0.64 2.27 -4.80
C GLN A 64 -0.51 3.56 -5.62
N ALA A 65 0.41 4.45 -5.24
CA ALA A 65 0.69 5.66 -6.00
C ALA A 65 1.22 5.34 -7.41
N LEU A 66 2.16 4.39 -7.53
CA LEU A 66 2.69 3.95 -8.83
C LEU A 66 1.63 3.24 -9.68
N GLU A 67 0.76 2.43 -9.07
CA GLU A 67 -0.35 1.78 -9.77
C GLU A 67 -1.35 2.81 -10.33
N MET A 68 -1.64 3.87 -9.58
CA MET A 68 -2.47 4.98 -10.04
C MET A 68 -1.82 5.73 -11.22
N GLN A 69 -0.50 5.99 -11.14
CA GLN A 69 0.26 6.59 -12.24
C GLN A 69 0.26 5.69 -13.49
N ARG A 70 0.48 4.39 -13.32
CA ARG A 70 0.44 3.40 -14.40
C ARG A 70 -0.93 3.36 -15.08
N ASN A 71 -2.01 3.37 -14.31
CA ASN A 71 -3.37 3.34 -14.85
C ASN A 71 -3.69 4.63 -15.61
N THR A 72 -3.19 5.77 -15.14
CA THR A 72 -3.32 7.05 -15.85
C THR A 72 -2.60 7.00 -17.20
N LEU A 73 -1.35 6.52 -17.24
CA LEU A 73 -0.61 6.35 -18.48
C LEU A 73 -1.27 5.33 -19.43
N ALA A 74 -1.81 4.24 -18.91
CA ALA A 74 -2.54 3.25 -19.70
C ALA A 74 -3.79 3.87 -20.36
N ALA A 75 -4.52 4.72 -19.64
CA ALA A 75 -5.67 5.45 -20.19
C ALA A 75 -5.25 6.46 -21.27
N MET A 76 -4.14 7.19 -21.06
CA MET A 76 -3.59 8.11 -22.08
C MET A 76 -3.17 7.36 -23.35
N LYS A 77 -2.53 6.19 -23.22
CA LYS A 77 -2.14 5.36 -24.35
C LYS A 77 -3.35 4.83 -25.11
N ALA A 78 -4.37 4.32 -24.41
CA ALA A 78 -5.61 3.87 -25.03
C ALA A 78 -6.33 5.01 -25.79
N MET A 79 -6.28 6.24 -25.28
CA MET A 79 -6.80 7.41 -25.99
C MET A 79 -6.01 7.74 -27.26
N GLY A 80 -4.69 7.59 -27.23
CA GLY A 80 -3.83 7.77 -28.41
C GLY A 80 -4.04 6.69 -29.48
N GLU A 81 -4.27 5.44 -29.06
CA GLU A 81 -4.48 4.29 -29.96
C GLU A 81 -5.88 4.29 -30.61
N THR A 82 -6.88 4.89 -29.95
CA THR A 82 -8.26 4.99 -30.50
C THR A 82 -8.43 6.10 -31.56
N GLY A 83 -7.35 6.78 -31.98
CA GLY A 83 -7.38 7.63 -33.18
C GLY A 83 -8.10 8.98 -33.03
N GLY A 84 -8.18 9.52 -31.82
CA GLY A 84 -8.62 10.90 -31.59
C GLY A 84 -9.83 10.99 -30.67
N ALA A 85 -9.69 11.78 -29.61
CA ALA A 85 -10.86 12.43 -29.04
C ALA A 85 -11.47 13.30 -30.16
N LYS A 86 -12.68 12.94 -30.61
CA LYS A 86 -13.49 13.86 -31.41
C LYS A 86 -13.62 15.16 -30.60
N PRO A 87 -13.42 16.34 -31.20
CA PRO A 87 -13.65 17.60 -30.51
C PRO A 87 -15.12 17.64 -30.08
N GLY A 88 -15.37 17.45 -28.78
CA GLY A 88 -16.71 17.36 -28.20
C GLY A 88 -16.96 16.16 -27.27
N THR A 89 -16.13 15.11 -27.28
CA THR A 89 -16.25 14.00 -26.32
C THR A 89 -15.20 14.14 -25.24
N GLN A 90 -15.58 14.76 -24.12
CA GLN A 90 -14.69 15.07 -23.00
C GLN A 90 -14.11 13.79 -22.37
N PRO A 91 -12.79 13.52 -22.45
CA PRO A 91 -12.20 12.39 -21.77
C PRO A 91 -11.92 12.72 -20.30
N TRP A 92 -12.08 11.72 -19.45
CA TRP A 92 -12.03 11.77 -17.99
C TRP A 92 -10.66 12.17 -17.39
N PRO A 93 -10.61 12.65 -16.11
CA PRO A 93 -11.71 12.68 -15.16
C PRO A 93 -11.99 14.05 -14.52
N TRP A 94 -12.21 15.11 -15.30
CA TRP A 94 -12.78 16.35 -14.74
C TRP A 94 -14.21 16.19 -14.15
N PRO A 95 -15.10 15.26 -14.59
CA PRO A 95 -16.43 15.16 -14.00
C PRO A 95 -16.51 14.48 -12.62
N LEU A 96 -15.43 13.80 -12.16
CA LEU A 96 -15.38 13.12 -10.85
C LEU A 96 -14.78 14.01 -9.75
N LEU A 97 -14.07 15.09 -10.12
CA LEU A 97 -13.48 16.05 -9.18
C LEU A 97 -14.33 17.31 -8.98
N GLN A 98 -15.46 17.43 -9.70
CA GLN A 98 -16.37 18.53 -9.46
C GLN A 98 -17.27 18.20 -8.27
N PRO A 99 -17.21 18.97 -7.16
CA PRO A 99 -18.28 18.93 -6.17
C PRO A 99 -19.55 19.36 -6.89
N THR A 100 -20.46 18.42 -7.15
CA THR A 100 -21.77 18.78 -7.68
C THR A 100 -22.47 19.62 -6.62
N PRO A 101 -22.86 20.88 -6.92
CA PRO A 101 -23.73 21.61 -6.01
C PRO A 101 -25.00 20.76 -5.84
N PRO A 102 -25.53 20.60 -4.62
CA PRO A 102 -26.74 19.82 -4.43
C PRO A 102 -27.83 20.41 -5.33
N ALA A 103 -28.35 19.58 -6.23
CA ALA A 103 -29.50 19.93 -7.03
C ALA A 103 -30.61 20.34 -6.07
N ALA A 104 -31.01 21.62 -6.12
CA ALA A 104 -32.16 22.09 -5.38
C ALA A 104 -33.35 21.20 -5.79
N PRO A 105 -34.02 20.52 -4.84
CA PRO A 105 -35.07 19.59 -5.19
C PRO A 105 -36.22 20.39 -5.81
N GLY A 106 -36.69 19.94 -6.96
CA GLY A 106 -37.85 20.51 -7.63
C GLY A 106 -39.04 20.57 -6.68
N GLY A 107 -39.52 21.78 -6.42
CA GLY A 107 -40.77 22.03 -5.72
C GLY A 107 -41.80 22.56 -6.69
N ASN A 108 -42.64 21.67 -7.23
CA ASN A 108 -43.89 22.07 -7.86
C ASN A 108 -44.79 22.67 -6.76
N ALA A 109 -45.07 23.98 -6.79
CA ALA A 109 -46.10 24.59 -5.95
C ALA A 109 -46.72 25.78 -6.67
N ALA A 110 -47.91 25.53 -7.20
CA ALA A 110 -48.83 26.51 -7.75
C ALA A 110 -49.14 27.66 -6.76
N ARG A 111 -49.30 28.89 -7.29
CA ARG A 111 -50.29 29.83 -6.76
C ARG A 111 -50.80 30.81 -7.82
N SER A 112 -51.99 30.45 -8.31
CA SER A 112 -53.12 31.32 -8.68
C SER A 112 -52.93 32.83 -8.46
N GLY A 113 -53.14 33.59 -9.54
CA GLY A 113 -53.36 35.03 -9.54
C GLY A 113 -54.31 35.42 -10.68
N LYS A 114 -55.61 35.19 -10.48
CA LYS A 114 -56.72 35.63 -11.34
C LYS A 114 -56.76 37.17 -11.42
N LYS A 115 -56.83 37.77 -12.62
CA LYS A 115 -57.87 38.77 -12.99
C LYS A 115 -57.84 39.14 -14.50
N PRO A 116 -59.00 39.28 -15.19
CA PRO A 116 -59.08 39.67 -16.60
C PRO A 116 -59.32 41.18 -16.82
N ALA A 117 -59.20 41.60 -18.09
CA ALA A 117 -59.82 42.75 -18.78
C ALA A 117 -58.96 43.97 -19.17
N GLY A 118 -59.16 44.41 -20.43
CA GLY A 118 -58.78 45.71 -21.03
C GLY A 118 -57.40 45.69 -21.69
N LYS A 119 -57.22 46.02 -22.98
CA LYS A 119 -57.92 46.98 -23.84
C LYS A 119 -57.66 46.64 -25.31
#